data_AF-A0A2W6Z2F9-F1
#
_entry.id   AF-A0A2W6Z2F9-F1
#
_cell.length_a   1.000
_cell.length_b   1.000
_cell.length_c   1.000
_cell.angle_alpha   90.00
_cell.angle_beta   90.00
_cell.angle_gamma   90.00
#
_symmetry.space_group_name_H-M   'P 1'
#
loop_
_entity.id
_entity.type
_entity.pdbx_description
1 polymer ?
#
loop_
_entity_poly.entity_id
_entity_poly.type
_entity_poly.pdbx_seq_one_letter_code
_entity_poly.pdbx_strand_id
1 'polypeptide(L)' 'MNAIRQIVEVKNHKLSIELPENFDAEYAEVIIFPKEEEFNFEIPEEEKVLMRKRLAEAKEEDFEDWDAIKHNFL' A
#
# COMPACT_ATOMS: atom_id res chain seq x y z
N MET A 1 5.14 8.34 24.19
CA MET A 1 5.50 8.83 22.84
C MET A 1 5.09 7.77 21.85
N ASN A 2 4.12 8.07 20.99
CA ASN A 2 3.73 7.18 19.89
C ASN A 2 4.48 7.66 18.65
N ALA A 3 5.42 6.87 18.15
CA ALA A 3 6.17 7.19 16.94
C ALA A 3 5.49 6.53 15.73
N ILE A 4 5.32 7.30 14.64
CA ILE A 4 4.83 6.76 13.38
C ILE A 4 6.05 6.23 12.60
N ARG A 5 6.08 4.92 12.34
CA ARG A 5 7.06 4.32 11.44
C ARG A 5 6.39 4.01 10.11
N GLN A 6 6.69 4.80 9.09
CA GLN A 6 6.24 4.58 7.72
C GLN A 6 7.45 4.29 6.83
N ILE A 7 7.27 3.40 5.87
CA ILE A 7 8.28 3.19 4.82
C ILE A 7 7.74 3.83 3.53
N VAL A 8 8.48 4.81 3.02
CA VAL A 8 8.05 5.68 1.92
C VAL A 8 8.99 5.50 0.74
N GLU A 9 8.44 5.36 -0.46
CA GLU A 9 9.21 5.29 -1.71
C GLU A 9 9.85 6.64 -2.03
N VAL A 10 11.13 6.63 -2.41
CA VAL A 10 11.85 7.83 -2.85
C VAL A 10 11.69 8.00 -4.36
N LYS A 11 11.07 9.10 -4.82
CA LYS A 11 10.93 9.41 -6.26
C LYS A 11 11.68 10.68 -6.60
N ASN A 12 12.63 10.62 -7.54
CA ASN A 12 13.44 11.78 -7.96
C ASN A 12 14.08 12.54 -6.78
N HIS A 13 14.62 11.81 -5.80
CA HIS A 13 15.19 12.38 -4.56
C HIS A 13 14.19 13.16 -3.70
N LYS A 14 12.89 12.88 -3.85
CA LYS A 14 11.81 13.47 -3.05
C LYS A 14 11.07 12.38 -2.27
N LEU A 15 10.61 12.76 -1.08
CA LEU A 15 9.77 11.96 -0.19
C LEU A 15 8.48 12.75 0.05
N SER A 16 7.34 12.07 0.05
CA SER A 16 6.04 12.64 0.40
C SER A 16 5.52 11.90 1.62
N ILE A 17 5.27 12.63 2.70
CA ILE A 17 4.79 12.10 3.98
C ILE A 17 3.47 12.82 4.27
N GLU A 18 2.40 12.04 4.43
CA GLU A 18 1.09 12.54 4.84
C GLU A 18 0.82 12.12 6.28
N LEU A 19 0.47 13.08 7.13
CA LEU A 19 0.15 12.83 8.52
C LEU A 19 -1.33 12.40 8.64
N PRO A 20 -1.67 11.51 9.59
CA PRO A 20 -3.06 11.15 9.87
C PRO A 20 -3.91 12.37 10.23
N GLU A 21 -5.20 12.35 9.88
CA GLU A 21 -6.14 13.45 10.16
C GLU A 21 -6.23 13.85 11.65
N ASN A 22 -5.93 12.90 12.53
CA ASN A 22 -5.96 13.08 13.98
C ASN A 22 -4.58 13.39 14.60
N PHE A 23 -3.57 13.74 13.79
CA PHE A 23 -2.27 14.18 14.30
C PHE A 23 -2.37 15.66 14.75
N ASP A 24 -2.35 15.89 16.07
CA ASP A 24 -2.64 17.18 16.71
C ASP A 24 -1.42 17.88 17.32
N ALA A 25 -0.22 17.32 17.13
CA ALA A 25 1.01 17.90 17.66
C ALA A 25 1.51 19.10 16.83
N GLU A 26 2.03 20.13 17.51
CA GLU A 26 2.55 21.35 16.88
C GLU A 26 3.85 21.11 16.07
N TYR A 27 4.66 20.14 16.48
CA TYR A 27 5.94 19.81 15.84
C TYR A 27 6.08 18.31 15.63
N ALA A 28 6.70 17.93 14.50
CA ALA A 28 7.09 16.56 14.19
C ALA A 28 8.59 16.50 13.91
N GLU A 29 9.29 15.58 14.58
CA GLU A 29 10.68 15.26 14.28
C GLU A 29 10.74 14.11 13.28
N VAL A 30 11.52 14.26 12.20
CA VAL A 30 11.64 13.26 11.14
C VAL A 30 13.08 12.75 11.06
N ILE A 31 13.25 11.44 11.15
CA ILE A 31 14.55 10.76 11.00
C ILE A 31 14.49 9.89 9.73
N ILE A 32 15.43 10.10 8.81
CA ILE A 32 15.47 9.40 7.52
C ILE A 32 16.64 8.43 7.52
N PHE A 33 16.34 7.14 7.35
CA PHE A 33 17.34 6.11 7.11
C PHE A 33 17.24 5.63 5.66
N PRO A 34 18.35 5.65 4.89
CA PRO A 34 18.35 4.97 3.60
C PRO A 34 18.12 3.48 3.86
N LYS A 35 17.12 2.90 3.20
CA LYS A 35 16.91 1.45 3.22
C LYS A 35 17.66 0.86 2.03
N GLU A 36 18.76 0.16 2.31
CA GLU A 36 19.61 -0.46 1.29
C GLU A 36 19.04 -1.80 0.78
N GLU A 37 18.11 -2.40 1.52
CA GLU A 37 17.35 -3.55 1.05
C GLU A 37 16.32 -3.08 0.02
N GLU A 38 16.45 -3.59 -1.22
CA GLU A 38 15.34 -3.56 -2.18
C GLU A 38 14.09 -4.08 -1.47
N PHE A 39 12.97 -3.38 -1.64
CA PHE A 39 11.66 -3.89 -1.27
C PHE A 39 11.31 -5.06 -2.20
N ASN A 40 11.99 -6.18 -2.02
CA ASN A 40 11.59 -7.47 -2.53
C ASN A 40 10.46 -7.96 -1.63
N PHE A 41 9.33 -7.24 -1.66
CA PHE A 41 8.06 -7.78 -1.21
C PHE A 41 7.65 -8.81 -2.25
N GLU A 42 8.17 -10.02 -2.10
CA GLU A 42 7.68 -11.15 -2.84
C GLU A 42 6.50 -11.74 -2.07
N ILE A 43 5.31 -11.70 -2.70
CA ILE A 43 4.13 -12.38 -2.18
C ILE A 43 4.49 -13.86 -1.95
N PRO A 44 4.26 -14.43 -0.75
CA PRO A 44 4.50 -15.84 -0.51
C PRO A 44 3.79 -16.72 -1.56
N GLU A 45 4.42 -17.82 -1.96
CA GLU A 45 3.84 -18.70 -3.01
C GLU A 45 2.45 -19.24 -2.61
N GLU A 46 2.22 -19.44 -1.32
CA GLU A 46 0.94 -19.83 -0.72
C GLU A 46 -0.17 -18.80 -1.01
N GLU A 47 0.13 -17.51 -0.85
CA GLU A 47 -0.81 -16.43 -1.18
C GLU A 47 -1.04 -16.35 -2.70
N LYS A 48 0.00 -16.51 -3.51
CA LYS A 48 -0.14 -16.57 -4.99
C LYS A 48 -1.03 -17.74 -5.42
N VAL A 49 -0.90 -18.90 -4.77
CA VAL A 49 -1.74 -20.08 -5.01
C VAL A 49 -3.19 -19.82 -4.61
N LEU A 50 -3.42 -19.21 -3.45
CA LEU A 50 -4.75 -18.84 -2.98
C LEU A 50 -5.45 -17.87 -3.95
N MET A 51 -4.73 -16.84 -4.43
CA MET A 51 -5.24 -15.88 -5.41
C MET A 51 -5.62 -16.57 -6.72
N ARG A 52 -4.76 -17.47 -7.25
CA ARG A 52 -5.05 -18.23 -8.48
C ARG A 52 -6.27 -19.14 -8.32
N LYS A 53 -6.40 -19.80 -7.17
CA LYS A 53 -7.58 -20.64 -6.87
C LYS A 53 -8.85 -19.80 -6.84
N ARG A 54 -8.84 -18.67 -6.13
CA ARG A 54 -9.99 -17.75 -6.05
C ARG A 54 -10.41 -17.24 -7.42
N LEU A 55 -9.44 -16.88 -8.27
CA LEU A 55 -9.72 -16.44 -9.63
C LEU A 55 -10.36 -17.54 -10.48
N ALA A 56 -9.88 -18.79 -10.34
CA ALA A 56 -10.44 -19.93 -11.08
C ALA A 56 -11.85 -20.32 -10.62
N GLU A 57 -12.18 -20.05 -9.35
CA GLU A 57 -13.49 -20.34 -8.76
C GLU A 57 -14.48 -19.16 -8.87
N ALA A 58 -14.00 -17.98 -9.29
CA ALA A 58 -14.82 -16.79 -9.42
C ALA A 58 -15.82 -16.92 -10.58
N LYS A 59 -17.05 -16.51 -10.32
CA LYS A 59 -18.12 -16.40 -11.31
C LYS A 59 -18.26 -14.96 -11.75
N GLU A 60 -18.85 -14.75 -12.92
CA GLU A 60 -19.14 -13.41 -13.45
C GLU A 60 -19.99 -12.58 -12.46
N GLU A 61 -20.89 -13.25 -11.73
CA GLU A 61 -21.73 -12.68 -10.66
C GLU A 61 -20.92 -12.21 -9.43
N ASP A 62 -19.71 -12.74 -9.20
CA ASP A 62 -18.85 -12.36 -8.08
C ASP A 62 -18.09 -11.04 -8.35
N PHE A 63 -18.08 -10.58 -9.60
CA PHE A 63 -17.48 -9.31 -10.00
C PHE A 63 -18.58 -8.25 -10.12
N GLU A 64 -18.99 -7.67 -8.99
CA GLU A 64 -19.88 -6.51 -9.04
C GLU A 64 -19.19 -5.33 -9.74
N ASP A 65 -19.82 -4.92 -10.85
CA ASP A 65 -19.77 -3.59 -11.42
C ASP A 65 -18.36 -3.07 -11.72
N TRP A 66 -17.59 -3.86 -12.47
CA TRP A 66 -16.30 -3.46 -13.04
C TRP A 66 -16.36 -2.10 -13.76
N ASP A 67 -17.50 -1.78 -14.37
CA ASP A 67 -17.75 -0.48 -14.99
C ASP A 67 -17.90 0.65 -13.95
N ALA A 68 -18.54 0.40 -12.80
CA ALA A 68 -18.61 1.36 -11.70
C ALA A 68 -17.26 1.55 -10.99
N ILE A 69 -16.46 0.49 -10.87
CA ILE A 69 -15.11 0.55 -10.30
C ILE A 69 -14.19 1.38 -11.22
N LYS A 70 -14.23 1.15 -12.54
CA LYS A 70 -13.48 1.96 -13.50
C LYS A 70 -13.84 3.44 -13.38
N HIS A 71 -15.12 3.78 -13.37
CA HIS A 71 -15.56 5.17 -13.33
C HIS A 71 -15.05 5.97 -12.11
N ASN A 72 -14.89 5.30 -10.96
CA ASN A 72 -14.51 5.96 -9.71
C ASN A 72 -13.01 6.01 -9.47
N PHE A 73 -12.21 5.13 -10.11
CA PHE A 73 -10.81 4.93 -9.74
C PHE A 73 -9.81 4.94 -10.91
N LEU A 74 -10.26 4.91 -12.17
CA LEU A 74 -9.43 4.98 -13.37
C LEU A 74 -9.88 6.10 -14.31
#